data_AF-A0A699QBE7-F1
#
_entry.id   AF-A0A699QBE7-F1
#
_cell.length_a   1.000
_cell.length_b   1.000
_cell.length_c   1.000
_cell.angle_alpha   90.00
_cell.angle_beta   90.00
_cell.angle_gamma   90.00
#
_symmetry.space_group_name_H-M   'P 1'
#
loop_
_entity.id
_entity.type
_entity.pdbx_description
1 polymer ?
#
loop_
_entity_poly.entity_id
_entity_poly.type
_entity_poly.pdbx_seq_one_letter_code
_entity_poly.pdbx_strand_id
1 'polypeptide(L)'
;KSGIQCYNCKEYGHVARECQKPKRAKDVAYHWEKMLLCKQEEAGIQLNAEQADWKDDTDDESDDQELEAHYMYMAKLQQVSPDAVDSGPIFDKEPEQKIDQNDKDADLAEERELLASLIEKLKREIDETKNHNIILETSNKVLVEKLKKLKRRDSIEYATEMELACAKVREIKTKLYAHQDTISILKQQKDAQIKLYKS
;
A
#
# COMPACT_ATOMS: atom_id res chain seq x y z
N LYS A 1 11.17 2.07 -40.20
CA LYS A 1 11.80 1.73 -38.91
C LYS A 1 11.43 2.84 -37.95
N SER A 2 10.75 2.53 -36.84
CA SER A 2 10.45 3.51 -35.81
C SER A 2 11.78 4.07 -35.27
N GLY A 3 11.90 5.39 -35.10
CA GLY A 3 13.10 6.02 -34.50
C GLY A 3 13.23 5.78 -32.99
N ILE A 4 12.65 4.68 -32.51
CA ILE A 4 12.42 4.34 -31.11
C ILE A 4 13.55 3.38 -30.69
N GLN A 5 14.21 3.68 -29.59
CA GLN A 5 15.18 2.82 -28.92
C GLN A 5 14.44 1.78 -28.06
N CYS A 6 14.70 0.50 -28.32
CA CYS A 6 14.20 -0.60 -27.51
C CYS A 6 14.84 -0.55 -26.13
N TYR A 7 14.03 -0.46 -25.08
CA TYR A 7 14.55 -0.38 -23.71
C TYR A 7 15.25 -1.68 -23.25
N ASN A 8 14.79 -2.83 -23.77
CA ASN A 8 15.33 -4.16 -23.45
C ASN A 8 16.76 -4.36 -24.00
N CYS A 9 16.97 -4.08 -25.30
CA CYS A 9 18.24 -4.37 -25.98
C CYS A 9 19.06 -3.14 -26.39
N LYS A 10 18.53 -1.93 -26.13
CA LYS A 10 19.12 -0.62 -26.46
C LYS A 10 19.34 -0.36 -27.96
N GLU A 11 18.73 -1.16 -28.84
CA GLU A 11 18.77 -0.99 -30.30
C GLU A 11 17.58 -0.20 -30.84
N TYR A 12 17.77 0.56 -31.92
CA TYR A 12 16.70 1.33 -32.56
C TYR A 12 15.87 0.48 -33.53
N GLY A 13 14.57 0.75 -33.62
CA GLY A 13 13.70 0.22 -34.66
C GLY A 13 12.51 -0.61 -34.21
N HIS A 14 12.42 -0.93 -32.91
CA HIS A 14 11.34 -1.69 -32.29
C HIS A 14 11.16 -1.28 -30.84
N VAL A 15 9.98 -1.56 -30.29
CA VAL A 15 9.67 -1.34 -28.87
C VAL A 15 10.02 -2.57 -28.02
N ALA A 16 10.07 -2.44 -26.69
CA ALA A 16 10.55 -3.49 -25.79
C ALA A 16 9.74 -4.79 -25.91
N ARG A 17 8.41 -4.70 -26.00
CA ARG A 17 7.50 -5.85 -26.21
C ARG A 17 7.72 -6.62 -27.52
N GLU A 18 8.27 -5.96 -28.54
CA GLU A 18 8.56 -6.54 -29.86
C GLU A 18 10.00 -7.06 -29.94
N CYS A 19 10.76 -6.96 -28.84
CA CYS A 19 12.15 -7.40 -28.79
C CYS A 19 12.24 -8.92 -28.74
N GLN A 20 12.91 -9.50 -29.74
CA GLN A 20 13.16 -10.94 -29.82
C GLN A 20 14.32 -11.40 -28.92
N LYS A 21 15.05 -10.47 -28.29
CA LYS A 21 16.15 -10.80 -27.35
C LYS A 21 15.57 -11.15 -25.98
N PRO A 22 16.28 -11.96 -25.16
CA PRO A 22 15.86 -12.27 -23.80
C PRO A 22 15.52 -11.00 -23.01
N LYS A 23 14.50 -11.07 -22.15
CA LYS A 23 14.14 -9.95 -21.27
C LYS A 23 15.31 -9.62 -20.35
N ARG A 24 15.55 -8.33 -20.13
CA ARG A 24 16.52 -7.81 -19.16
C ARG A 24 16.24 -8.41 -17.78
N ALA A 25 17.28 -8.71 -17.03
CA ALA A 25 17.14 -9.15 -15.65
C ALA A 25 16.44 -8.06 -14.82
N LYS A 26 15.48 -8.46 -13.97
CA LYS A 26 14.80 -7.58 -13.00
C LYS A 26 15.73 -7.30 -11.80
N ASP A 27 16.87 -6.67 -12.08
CA ASP A 27 17.86 -6.30 -11.08
C ASP A 27 17.47 -5.00 -10.34
N VAL A 28 18.29 -4.60 -9.36
CA VAL A 28 18.04 -3.37 -8.58
C VAL A 28 17.91 -2.14 -9.49
N ALA A 29 18.71 -2.08 -10.57
CA ALA A 29 18.68 -0.98 -11.51
C ALA A 29 17.37 -0.95 -12.31
N TYR A 30 16.86 -2.10 -12.74
CA TYR A 30 15.55 -2.24 -13.39
C TYR A 30 14.44 -1.66 -12.52
N HIS A 31 14.36 -2.06 -11.25
CA HIS A 31 13.30 -1.61 -10.34
C HIS A 31 13.43 -0.12 -9.98
N TRP A 32 14.66 0.38 -9.83
CA TRP A 32 14.92 1.79 -9.59
C TRP A 32 14.48 2.66 -10.78
N GLU A 33 14.82 2.25 -12.01
CA GLU A 33 14.46 2.96 -13.24
C GLU A 33 12.94 2.98 -13.45
N LYS A 34 12.26 1.84 -13.18
CA LYS A 34 10.78 1.73 -13.21
C LYS A 34 10.11 2.65 -12.19
N MET A 35 10.60 2.68 -10.94
CA MET A 35 10.09 3.58 -9.89
C MET A 35 10.25 5.05 -10.28
N LEU A 36 11.38 5.43 -10.90
CA LEU A 36 11.64 6.81 -11.31
C LEU A 36 10.64 7.29 -12.37
N LEU A 37 10.23 6.40 -13.29
CA LEU A 37 9.21 6.70 -14.30
C LEU A 37 7.83 6.92 -13.66
N CYS A 38 7.42 6.07 -12.71
CA CYS A 38 6.17 6.26 -11.97
C CYS A 38 6.12 7.61 -11.24
N LYS A 39 7.23 8.03 -10.61
CA LYS A 39 7.33 9.34 -9.94
C LYS A 39 7.23 10.52 -10.90
N GLN A 40 7.78 10.41 -12.11
CA GLN A 40 7.66 11.46 -13.13
C GLN A 40 6.21 11.65 -13.56
N GLU A 41 5.46 10.56 -13.75
CA GLU A 41 4.03 10.63 -14.07
C GLU A 41 3.19 11.19 -12.91
N GLU A 42 3.48 10.80 -11.66
CA GLU A 42 2.84 11.38 -10.46
C GLU A 42 3.08 12.90 -10.37
N ALA A 43 4.27 13.35 -10.78
CA ALA A 43 4.61 14.77 -10.89
C ALA A 43 4.00 15.45 -12.14
N GLY A 44 3.20 14.73 -12.94
CA GLY A 44 2.55 15.23 -14.15
C GLY A 44 3.47 15.41 -15.36
N ILE A 45 4.67 14.81 -15.33
CA ILE A 45 5.64 14.88 -16.42
C ILE A 45 5.27 13.84 -17.48
N GLN A 46 5.14 14.26 -18.74
CA GLN A 46 4.89 13.33 -19.84
C GLN A 46 6.11 12.46 -20.12
N LEU A 47 5.92 11.14 -20.06
CA LEU A 47 6.90 10.16 -20.50
C LEU A 47 7.00 10.16 -22.02
N ASN A 48 8.18 9.81 -22.53
CA ASN A 48 8.35 9.59 -23.97
C ASN A 48 7.75 8.23 -24.39
N ALA A 49 7.62 8.01 -25.70
CA ALA A 49 6.99 6.81 -26.25
C ALA A 49 7.72 5.50 -25.89
N GLU A 50 9.03 5.55 -25.61
CA GLU A 50 9.84 4.40 -25.19
C GLU A 50 9.59 4.02 -23.73
N GLN A 51 9.47 5.04 -22.86
CA GLN A 51 9.24 4.90 -21.43
C GLN A 51 7.80 4.48 -21.11
N ALA A 52 6.83 4.96 -21.89
CA ALA A 52 5.43 4.60 -21.72
C ALA A 52 5.15 3.13 -22.09
N ASP A 53 5.75 2.63 -23.18
CA ASP A 53 5.59 1.22 -23.61
C ASP A 53 6.29 0.25 -22.65
N TRP A 54 7.45 0.64 -22.09
CA TRP A 54 8.15 -0.15 -21.07
C TRP A 54 7.35 -0.38 -19.78
N LYS A 55 6.53 0.59 -19.37
CA LYS A 55 5.68 0.46 -18.19
C LYS A 55 4.55 -0.57 -18.38
N ASP A 56 4.11 -0.75 -19.62
CA ASP A 56 2.96 -1.59 -19.99
C ASP A 56 3.35 -3.06 -20.25
N ASP A 57 4.63 -3.42 -20.12
CA ASP A 57 5.11 -4.81 -20.15
C ASP A 57 4.64 -5.58 -18.89
N THR A 58 3.33 -5.85 -18.84
CA THR A 58 2.61 -6.59 -17.80
C THR A 58 2.66 -8.09 -18.09
N ASP A 59 3.74 -8.73 -17.65
CA ASP A 59 3.87 -10.19 -17.62
C ASP A 59 3.91 -10.65 -16.15
N ASP A 60 2.72 -11.00 -15.65
CA ASP A 60 2.32 -11.57 -14.33
C ASP A 60 2.98 -10.94 -13.07
N GLU A 61 2.24 -10.04 -12.41
CA GLU A 61 2.74 -9.00 -11.48
C GLU A 61 2.60 -9.29 -9.97
N SER A 62 2.24 -10.51 -9.52
CA SER A 62 1.95 -10.72 -8.09
C SER A 62 3.17 -10.59 -7.17
N ASP A 63 4.34 -11.02 -7.63
CA ASP A 63 5.57 -11.06 -6.81
C ASP A 63 6.40 -9.77 -6.95
N ASP A 64 6.18 -9.02 -8.04
CA ASP A 64 6.87 -7.77 -8.33
C ASP A 64 6.33 -6.60 -7.49
N GLN A 65 5.06 -6.65 -7.09
CA GLN A 65 4.40 -5.55 -6.38
C GLN A 65 4.96 -5.35 -4.96
N GLU A 66 5.31 -6.43 -4.26
CA GLU A 66 5.91 -6.38 -2.92
C GLU A 66 7.37 -5.92 -2.98
N LEU A 67 8.14 -6.39 -3.98
CA LEU A 67 9.51 -5.96 -4.21
C LEU A 67 9.59 -4.49 -4.65
N GLU A 68 8.67 -4.05 -5.51
CA GLU A 68 8.53 -2.66 -5.97
C GLU A 68 8.11 -1.74 -4.81
N ALA A 69 7.20 -2.19 -3.92
CA ALA A 69 6.85 -1.47 -2.71
C ALA A 69 8.05 -1.35 -1.74
N HIS A 70 8.82 -2.42 -1.56
CA HIS A 70 10.01 -2.45 -0.71
C HIS A 70 11.09 -1.48 -1.22
N TYR A 71 11.40 -1.46 -2.52
CA TYR A 71 12.36 -0.52 -3.09
C TYR A 71 11.85 0.92 -3.10
N MET A 72 10.55 1.14 -3.35
CA MET A 72 9.92 2.46 -3.25
C MET A 72 10.00 3.03 -1.82
N TYR A 73 9.88 2.18 -0.79
CA TYR A 73 10.07 2.56 0.61
C TYR A 73 11.54 2.93 0.91
N MET A 74 12.51 2.12 0.48
CA MET A 74 13.94 2.40 0.65
C MET A 74 14.36 3.73 0.00
N ALA A 75 13.81 4.06 -1.17
CA ALA A 75 14.07 5.32 -1.86
C ALA A 75 13.42 6.54 -1.18
N LYS A 76 12.32 6.36 -0.43
CA LYS A 76 11.77 7.43 0.43
C LYS A 76 12.71 7.71 1.60
N LEU A 77 13.37 6.69 2.15
CA LEU A 77 14.36 6.85 3.23
C LEU A 77 15.64 7.56 2.75
N GLN A 78 16.12 7.29 1.53
CA GLN A 78 17.28 7.99 0.95
C GLN A 78 17.04 9.49 0.70
N GLN A 79 15.81 9.91 0.41
CA GLN A 79 15.46 11.34 0.24
C GLN A 79 15.47 12.13 1.57
N VAL A 80 15.50 11.44 2.72
CA VAL A 80 15.58 12.07 4.05
C VAL A 80 17.03 12.35 4.47
N SER A 81 18.03 11.94 3.67
CA SER A 81 19.44 12.24 3.94
C SER A 81 20.16 12.69 2.66
N PRO A 82 20.20 14.00 2.36
CA PRO A 82 20.87 14.53 1.17
C PRO A 82 22.38 14.74 1.31
N ASP A 83 22.99 14.52 2.49
CA ASP A 83 24.40 14.86 2.71
C ASP A 83 25.27 13.61 2.88
N ALA A 84 25.49 12.90 1.77
CA ALA A 84 26.68 12.07 1.60
C ALA A 84 27.40 12.55 0.34
N VAL A 85 28.44 13.34 0.60
CA VAL A 85 29.40 13.89 -0.34
C VAL A 85 29.90 12.83 -1.30
N ASP A 86 29.90 13.19 -2.59
CA ASP A 86 30.63 12.55 -3.68
C ASP A 86 32.06 12.19 -3.25
N SER A 87 32.26 10.92 -2.91
CA SER A 87 33.59 10.36 -2.73
C SER A 87 33.87 9.45 -3.92
N GLY A 88 34.31 10.07 -5.00
CA GLY A 88 34.92 9.37 -6.13
C GLY A 88 36.14 8.53 -5.71
N PRO A 89 36.56 7.57 -6.55
CA PRO A 89 37.63 6.65 -6.20
C PRO A 89 38.99 7.36 -6.23
N ILE A 90 39.60 7.53 -5.05
CA ILE A 90 40.97 8.01 -4.90
C ILE A 90 41.89 6.83 -5.23
N PHE A 91 42.35 6.78 -6.47
CA PHE A 91 43.33 5.82 -6.97
C PHE A 91 44.58 5.72 -6.08
N ASP A 92 44.99 4.48 -5.82
CA ASP A 92 46.36 3.97 -5.74
C ASP A 92 47.44 4.92 -5.22
N LYS A 93 47.72 4.84 -3.92
CA LYS A 93 49.07 5.03 -3.39
C LYS A 93 49.28 4.14 -2.16
N GLU A 94 49.95 3.03 -2.41
CA GLU A 94 50.55 2.17 -1.40
C GLU A 94 51.53 3.01 -0.54
N PRO A 95 51.41 2.99 0.79
CA PRO A 95 52.51 3.40 1.65
C PRO A 95 53.20 2.14 2.15
N GLU A 96 54.27 1.74 1.45
CA GLU A 96 55.29 0.89 2.06
C GLU A 96 55.93 1.67 3.21
N GLN A 97 55.42 1.48 4.43
CA GLN A 97 56.14 1.81 5.65
C GLN A 97 56.30 0.53 6.46
N LYS A 98 57.55 0.09 6.56
CA LYS A 98 58.00 -0.89 7.55
C LYS A 98 57.76 -0.27 8.92
N ILE A 99 56.71 -0.69 9.61
CA ILE A 99 56.45 -0.32 11.00
C ILE A 99 57.05 -1.40 11.87
N ASP A 100 58.02 -0.99 12.68
CA ASP A 100 58.68 -1.77 13.72
C ASP A 100 57.62 -2.36 14.68
N GLN A 101 57.67 -3.67 14.89
CA GLN A 101 56.85 -4.34 15.88
C GLN A 101 57.53 -4.22 17.24
N ASN A 102 57.02 -3.34 18.10
CA ASN A 102 56.63 -3.63 19.50
C ASN A 102 56.35 -2.35 20.31
N ASP A 103 55.45 -2.49 21.29
CA ASP A 103 54.99 -1.54 22.33
C ASP A 103 53.71 -0.70 22.08
N LYS A 104 52.73 -1.18 21.30
CA LYS A 104 51.34 -0.64 21.26
C LYS A 104 50.23 -1.69 21.43
N ASP A 105 50.56 -2.90 21.88
CA ASP A 105 49.61 -4.01 21.98
C ASP A 105 48.63 -3.90 23.17
N ALA A 106 48.93 -3.10 24.19
CA ALA A 106 48.08 -2.98 25.39
C ALA A 106 46.84 -2.09 25.16
N ASP A 107 47.01 -0.91 24.53
CA ASP A 107 45.90 0.03 24.27
C ASP A 107 44.86 -0.54 23.27
N LEU A 108 45.32 -1.33 22.29
CA LEU A 108 44.43 -1.98 21.31
C LEU A 108 43.60 -3.10 21.92
N ALA A 109 44.04 -3.71 23.02
CA ALA A 109 43.32 -4.80 23.68
C ALA A 109 42.08 -4.27 24.43
N GLU A 110 42.22 -3.14 25.12
CA GLU A 110 41.11 -2.51 25.85
C GLU A 110 40.03 -1.96 24.90
N GLU A 111 40.44 -1.35 23.77
CA GLU A 111 39.50 -0.93 22.71
C GLU A 111 38.74 -2.12 22.10
N ARG A 112 39.40 -3.27 21.89
CA ARG A 112 38.76 -4.49 21.40
C ARG A 112 37.77 -5.07 22.40
N GLU A 113 38.07 -5.01 23.69
CA GLU A 113 37.17 -5.46 24.76
C GLU A 113 35.92 -4.55 24.87
N LEU A 114 36.12 -3.23 24.78
CA LEU A 114 35.01 -2.26 24.72
C LEU A 114 34.13 -2.47 23.48
N LEU A 115 34.73 -2.70 22.31
CA LEU A 115 34.00 -3.02 21.08
C LEU A 115 33.20 -4.33 21.22
N ALA A 116 33.79 -5.37 21.81
CA ALA A 116 33.09 -6.63 22.06
C ALA A 116 31.89 -6.45 23.00
N SER A 117 32.05 -5.66 24.07
CA SER A 117 30.97 -5.32 25.01
C SER A 117 29.84 -4.53 24.33
N LEU A 118 30.18 -3.56 23.47
CA LEU A 118 29.21 -2.78 22.71
C LEU A 118 28.45 -3.66 21.70
N ILE A 119 29.15 -4.55 21.00
CA ILE A 119 28.54 -5.51 20.07
C ILE A 119 27.55 -6.41 20.81
N GLU A 120 27.91 -6.95 21.97
CA GLU A 120 27.01 -7.78 22.77
C GLU A 120 25.79 -7.00 23.28
N LYS A 121 25.97 -5.72 23.65
CA LYS A 121 24.85 -4.86 24.03
C LYS A 121 23.88 -4.61 22.87
N LEU A 122 24.41 -4.28 21.69
CA LEU A 122 23.60 -4.06 20.48
C LEU A 122 22.85 -5.33 20.07
N LYS A 123 23.47 -6.51 20.17
CA LYS A 123 22.78 -7.78 19.90
C LYS A 123 21.57 -7.99 20.81
N ARG A 124 21.73 -7.75 22.12
CA ARG A 124 20.62 -7.86 23.08
C ARG A 124 19.48 -6.90 22.77
N GLU A 125 19.80 -5.65 22.45
CA GLU A 125 18.80 -4.64 22.08
C GLU A 125 18.07 -5.01 20.77
N ILE A 126 18.79 -5.57 19.80
CA ILE A 126 18.21 -6.08 18.55
C ILE A 126 17.24 -7.23 18.84
N ASP A 127 17.62 -8.20 19.65
CA ASP A 127 16.77 -9.35 19.97
C ASP A 127 15.55 -8.93 20.80
N GLU A 128 15.71 -7.99 21.72
CA GLU A 128 14.58 -7.40 22.45
C GLU A 128 13.63 -6.65 21.51
N THR A 129 14.15 -5.89 20.54
CA THR A 129 13.34 -5.19 19.54
C THR A 129 12.58 -6.16 18.64
N LYS A 130 13.21 -7.27 18.22
CA LYS A 130 12.54 -8.35 17.47
C LYS A 130 11.39 -8.95 18.28
N ASN A 131 11.61 -9.23 19.56
CA ASN A 131 10.56 -9.77 20.42
C ASN A 131 9.38 -8.82 20.57
N HIS A 132 9.65 -7.52 20.77
CA HIS A 132 8.60 -6.49 20.79
C HIS A 132 7.83 -6.43 19.46
N ASN A 133 8.53 -6.54 18.34
CA ASN A 133 7.93 -6.54 17.02
C ASN A 133 6.96 -7.74 16.83
N ILE A 134 7.37 -8.96 17.21
CA ILE A 134 6.50 -10.15 17.16
C ILE A 134 5.21 -9.95 18.01
N ILE A 135 5.34 -9.35 19.19
CA ILE A 135 4.19 -9.05 20.07
C ILE A 135 3.27 -8.02 19.40
N LEU A 136 3.84 -6.98 18.80
CA LEU A 136 3.08 -5.95 18.08
C LEU A 136 2.38 -6.50 16.84
N GLU A 137 3.04 -7.34 16.04
CA GLU A 137 2.43 -8.02 14.89
C GLU A 137 1.24 -8.88 15.31
N THR A 138 1.41 -9.67 16.37
CA THR A 138 0.34 -10.50 16.94
C THR A 138 -0.84 -9.63 17.41
N SER A 139 -0.55 -8.53 18.10
CA SER A 139 -1.56 -7.59 18.60
C SER A 139 -2.31 -6.90 17.46
N ASN A 140 -1.59 -6.46 16.42
CA ASN A 140 -2.17 -5.85 15.23
C ASN A 140 -3.09 -6.82 14.48
N LYS A 141 -2.69 -8.09 14.35
CA LYS A 141 -3.55 -9.14 13.77
C LYS A 141 -4.87 -9.28 14.53
N VAL A 142 -4.82 -9.31 15.87
CA VAL A 142 -6.03 -9.37 16.71
C VAL A 142 -6.91 -8.13 16.53
N LEU A 143 -6.31 -6.94 16.46
CA LEU A 143 -7.04 -5.68 16.26
C LEU A 143 -7.73 -5.62 14.89
N VAL A 144 -7.06 -6.05 13.82
CA VAL A 144 -7.65 -6.14 12.48
C VAL A 144 -8.88 -7.05 12.46
N GLU A 145 -8.81 -8.21 13.11
CA GLU A 145 -9.97 -9.12 13.19
C GLU A 145 -11.10 -8.54 14.03
N LYS A 146 -10.80 -7.79 15.12
CA LYS A 146 -11.82 -7.06 15.88
C LYS A 146 -12.50 -5.97 15.04
N LEU A 147 -11.73 -5.21 14.28
CA LEU A 147 -12.25 -4.17 13.38
C LEU A 147 -13.18 -4.75 12.31
N LYS A 148 -12.79 -5.88 11.69
CA LYS A 148 -13.65 -6.59 10.73
C LYS A 148 -14.97 -7.03 11.36
N LYS A 149 -14.93 -7.56 12.59
CA LYS A 149 -16.14 -7.98 13.32
C LYS A 149 -17.06 -6.82 13.67
N LEU A 150 -16.50 -5.68 14.09
CA LEU A 150 -17.27 -4.46 14.37
C LEU A 150 -17.98 -3.96 13.11
N LYS A 151 -17.26 -3.83 11.99
CA LYS A 151 -17.84 -3.39 10.72
C LYS A 151 -19.01 -4.29 10.27
N ARG A 152 -18.91 -5.61 10.47
CA ARG A 152 -20.00 -6.56 10.20
C ARG A 152 -21.19 -6.33 11.13
N ARG A 153 -20.94 -6.09 12.42
CA ARG A 153 -21.99 -5.82 13.41
C ARG A 153 -22.75 -4.55 13.06
N ASP A 154 -22.06 -3.45 12.80
CA ASP A 154 -22.68 -2.17 12.45
C ASP A 154 -23.56 -2.30 11.19
N SER A 155 -23.09 -3.07 10.21
CA SER A 155 -23.87 -3.36 8.99
C SER A 155 -25.15 -4.15 9.27
N ILE A 156 -25.09 -5.14 10.18
CA ILE A 156 -26.24 -5.94 10.58
C ILE A 156 -27.22 -5.10 11.39
N GLU A 157 -26.73 -4.34 12.37
CA GLU A 157 -27.55 -3.46 13.21
C GLU A 157 -28.32 -2.47 12.33
N TYR A 158 -27.63 -1.76 11.42
CA TYR A 158 -28.27 -0.85 10.48
C TYR A 158 -29.34 -1.55 9.62
N ALA A 159 -29.06 -2.74 9.09
CA ALA A 159 -30.03 -3.51 8.31
C ALA A 159 -31.28 -3.87 9.14
N THR A 160 -31.10 -4.33 10.38
CA THR A 160 -32.21 -4.68 11.27
C THR A 160 -33.06 -3.48 11.66
N GLU A 161 -32.44 -2.32 11.89
CA GLU A 161 -33.16 -1.07 12.14
C GLU A 161 -34.01 -0.66 10.94
N MET A 162 -33.45 -0.77 9.72
CA MET A 162 -34.15 -0.47 8.49
C MET A 162 -35.33 -1.43 8.27
N GLU A 163 -35.16 -2.72 8.52
CA GLU A 163 -36.23 -3.72 8.44
C GLU A 163 -37.36 -3.44 9.43
N LEU A 164 -37.02 -3.09 10.68
CA LEU A 164 -37.98 -2.72 11.71
C LEU A 164 -38.76 -1.46 11.31
N ALA A 165 -38.05 -0.45 10.78
CA ALA A 165 -38.67 0.77 10.27
C ALA A 165 -39.64 0.47 9.11
N CYS A 166 -39.22 -0.36 8.15
CA CYS A 166 -40.06 -0.79 7.04
C CYS A 166 -41.29 -1.60 7.50
N ALA A 167 -41.15 -2.43 8.54
CA ALA A 167 -42.27 -3.16 9.14
C ALA A 167 -43.30 -2.21 9.75
N LYS A 168 -42.85 -1.21 10.52
CA LYS A 168 -43.73 -0.16 11.10
C LYS A 168 -44.45 0.63 10.01
N VAL A 169 -43.76 1.01 8.95
CA VAL A 169 -44.36 1.72 7.80
C VAL A 169 -45.44 0.87 7.13
N ARG A 170 -45.19 -0.43 6.93
CA ARG A 170 -46.18 -1.36 6.39
C ARG A 170 -47.43 -1.46 7.27
N GLU A 171 -47.26 -1.53 8.60
CA GLU A 171 -48.37 -1.58 9.54
C GLU A 171 -49.21 -0.30 9.54
N ILE A 172 -48.57 0.87 9.51
CA ILE A 172 -49.28 2.15 9.42
C ILE A 172 -50.03 2.23 8.08
N LYS A 173 -49.41 1.78 6.99
CA LYS A 173 -50.03 1.77 5.66
C LYS A 173 -51.27 0.87 5.60
N THR A 174 -51.25 -0.31 6.21
CA THR A 174 -52.43 -1.19 6.25
C THR A 174 -53.56 -0.58 7.07
N LYS A 175 -53.25 0.03 8.22
CA LYS A 175 -54.23 0.77 9.03
C LYS A 175 -54.84 1.95 8.27
N LEU A 176 -54.01 2.68 7.52
CA LEU A 176 -54.47 3.82 6.72
C LEU A 176 -55.48 3.39 5.65
N TYR A 177 -55.21 2.29 4.92
CA TYR A 177 -56.17 1.78 3.94
C TYR A 177 -57.48 1.31 4.59
N ALA A 178 -57.40 0.60 5.71
CA ALA A 178 -58.60 0.18 6.43
C ALA A 178 -59.46 1.38 6.89
N HIS A 179 -58.82 2.45 7.36
CA HIS A 179 -59.51 3.70 7.68
C HIS A 179 -60.09 4.38 6.45
N GLN A 180 -59.37 4.40 5.32
CA GLN A 180 -59.86 4.97 4.07
C GLN A 180 -61.10 4.23 3.55
N ASP A 181 -61.13 2.90 3.63
CA ASP A 181 -62.29 2.08 3.29
C ASP A 181 -63.49 2.39 4.20
N THR A 182 -63.23 2.48 5.50
CA THR A 182 -64.26 2.83 6.50
C THR A 182 -64.88 4.19 6.23
N ILE A 183 -64.06 5.21 5.94
CA ILE A 183 -64.53 6.56 5.60
C ILE A 183 -65.38 6.54 4.33
N SER A 184 -64.97 5.77 3.31
CA SER A 184 -65.72 5.62 2.06
C SER A 184 -67.11 5.03 2.31
N ILE A 185 -67.20 3.96 3.11
CA ILE A 185 -68.47 3.31 3.48
C ILE A 185 -69.38 4.29 4.24
N LEU A 186 -68.86 4.96 5.27
CA LEU A 186 -69.64 5.91 6.07
C LEU A 186 -70.14 7.09 5.21
N LYS A 187 -69.33 7.55 4.26
CA LYS A 187 -69.73 8.59 3.32
C LYS A 187 -70.90 8.13 2.44
N GLN A 188 -70.82 6.93 1.87
CA GLN A 188 -71.91 6.37 1.07
C GLN A 188 -73.20 6.18 1.88
N GLN A 189 -73.10 5.71 3.13
CA GLN A 189 -74.26 5.58 4.03
C GLN A 189 -74.91 6.93 4.32
N LYS A 190 -74.11 7.97 4.56
CA LYS A 190 -74.60 9.34 4.77
C LYS A 190 -75.32 9.88 3.53
N ASP A 191 -74.73 9.70 2.34
CA ASP A 191 -75.34 10.16 1.09
C ASP A 191 -76.66 9.42 0.80
N ALA A 192 -76.74 8.12 1.13
CA ALA A 192 -77.97 7.33 1.04
C ALA A 192 -79.04 7.82 2.02
N GLN A 193 -78.69 8.09 3.29
CA GLN A 193 -79.62 8.69 4.26
C GLN A 193 -80.14 10.04 3.79
N ILE A 194 -79.28 10.92 3.27
CA ILE A 194 -79.69 12.24 2.77
C ILE A 194 -80.72 12.10 1.63
N LYS A 195 -80.58 11.09 0.76
CA LYS A 195 -81.55 10.82 -0.31
C LYS A 195 -82.91 10.38 0.25
N LEU A 196 -82.94 9.51 1.26
CA LEU A 196 -84.18 9.03 1.89
C LEU A 196 -84.96 10.14 2.59
N TYR A 197 -84.28 11.11 3.22
CA TYR A 197 -84.95 12.23 3.89
C TYR A 197 -85.44 13.34 2.94
N LYS A 198 -85.02 13.32 1.67
CA LYS A 198 -85.40 14.30 0.65
C LYS A 198 -86.51 13.80 -0.30
N SER A 199 -86.89 12.52 -0.22
CA SER A 199 -88.03 11.92 -0.93
C SER A 199 -89.29 12.01 -0.09
#